data_AF-A0A7K4GYX4-F1
#
_entry.id   AF-A0A7K4GYX4-F1
#
_cell.length_a   1.000
_cell.length_b   1.000
_cell.length_c   1.000
_cell.angle_alpha   90.00
_cell.angle_beta   90.00
_cell.angle_gamma   90.00
#
_symmetry.space_group_name_H-M   'P 1'
#
loop_
_entity.id
_entity.type
_entity.pdbx_description
1 polymer ?
#
loop_
_entity_poly.entity_id
_entity_poly.type
_entity_poly.pdbx_seq_one_letter_code
_entity_poly.pdbx_strand_id
1 'polypeptide(L)'
;MLYFIQAKRTRLIKIGFSTNPKDRCSILKKFNADNLRILKIIEGNRTGEYDLHKRFKKHRHHNEWYYPNQEILDFIAETDSYILKEDLECDLKEDYKKHIINHKEQPIKCPSCQIPLQLISNERYKDWYECPKCEYIVCVYHSFRDFVDH
;
A
#
# COMPACT_ATOMS: atom_id res chain seq x y z
N MET A 1 -15.70 5.68 -2.79
CA MET A 1 -14.48 5.10 -2.22
C MET A 1 -13.66 6.20 -1.57
N LEU A 2 -13.11 5.93 -0.40
CA LEU A 2 -12.16 6.81 0.27
C LEU A 2 -10.75 6.44 -0.17
N TYR A 3 -9.88 7.43 -0.32
CA TYR A 3 -8.51 7.22 -0.74
C TYR A 3 -7.53 8.04 0.07
N PHE A 4 -6.33 7.49 0.19
CA PHE A 4 -5.18 8.09 0.84
C PHE A 4 -4.08 8.21 -0.20
N ILE A 5 -3.64 9.44 -0.48
CA ILE A 5 -2.54 9.71 -1.41
C ILE A 5 -1.40 10.36 -0.65
N GLN A 6 -0.17 9.94 -0.89
CA GLN A 6 1.00 10.58 -0.32
C GLN A 6 1.84 11.28 -1.38
N ALA A 7 2.27 12.49 -1.08
CA ALA A 7 3.25 13.22 -1.86
C ALA A 7 4.68 12.73 -1.52
N LYS A 8 5.50 12.46 -2.53
CA LYS A 8 6.80 11.78 -2.36
C LYS A 8 7.82 12.66 -1.63
N ARG A 9 7.93 13.94 -2.00
CA ARG A 9 8.91 14.87 -1.43
C ARG A 9 8.46 15.39 -0.07
N THR A 10 7.22 15.88 0.02
CA THR A 10 6.70 16.49 1.26
C THR A 10 6.20 15.48 2.29
N ARG A 11 5.98 14.22 1.89
CA ARG A 11 5.41 13.12 2.70
C ARG A 11 4.00 13.37 3.23
N LEU A 12 3.38 14.50 2.88
CA LEU A 12 2.01 14.83 3.25
C LEU A 12 1.03 13.82 2.68
N ILE A 13 -0.02 13.53 3.45
CA ILE A 13 -1.06 12.58 3.09
C ILE A 13 -2.35 13.36 2.80
N LYS A 14 -2.90 13.18 1.60
CA LYS A 14 -4.22 13.63 1.21
C LYS A 14 -5.24 12.55 1.52
N ILE A 15 -6.35 12.94 2.13
CA ILE A 15 -7.53 12.10 2.31
C ILE A 15 -8.61 12.65 1.39
N GLY A 16 -9.31 11.78 0.66
CA GLY A 16 -10.46 12.24 -0.11
C GLY A 16 -11.42 11.12 -0.51
N PHE A 17 -12.59 11.52 -1.01
CA PHE A 17 -13.60 10.65 -1.58
C PHE A 17 -13.68 10.81 -3.10
N SER A 18 -13.84 9.69 -3.82
CA SER A 18 -14.15 9.68 -5.24
C SER A 18 -14.90 8.40 -5.62
N THR A 19 -15.69 8.47 -6.68
CA THR A 19 -16.21 7.28 -7.37
C THR A 19 -15.12 6.59 -8.20
N ASN A 20 -14.09 7.34 -8.61
CA ASN A 20 -12.87 6.81 -9.23
C ASN A 20 -11.61 7.48 -8.64
N PRO A 21 -11.04 6.93 -7.54
CA PRO A 21 -9.83 7.48 -6.91
C PRO A 21 -8.58 7.47 -7.81
N LYS A 22 -8.49 6.54 -8.75
CA LYS A 22 -7.34 6.37 -9.64
C LYS A 22 -7.22 7.53 -10.62
N ASP A 23 -8.29 7.78 -11.36
CA ASP A 23 -8.39 8.91 -12.28
C ASP A 23 -8.16 10.22 -11.54
N ARG A 24 -8.73 10.33 -10.33
CA ARG A 24 -8.52 11.50 -9.48
C ARG A 24 -7.05 11.67 -9.10
N CYS A 25 -6.35 10.61 -8.73
CA CYS A 25 -4.91 10.65 -8.46
C CYS A 25 -4.11 11.07 -9.70
N SER A 26 -4.40 10.48 -10.87
CA SER A 26 -3.75 10.81 -12.14
C SER A 26 -3.95 12.27 -12.54
N ILE A 27 -5.15 12.83 -12.33
CA ILE A 27 -5.42 14.25 -12.53
C ILE A 27 -4.62 15.07 -11.53
N LEU A 28 -4.65 14.72 -10.24
CA LEU A 28 -3.91 15.44 -9.21
C LEU A 28 -2.40 15.47 -9.46
N LYS A 29 -1.81 14.37 -9.96
CA LYS A 29 -0.40 14.32 -10.36
C LYS A 29 -0.05 15.40 -11.39
N LYS A 30 -0.92 15.68 -12.36
CA LYS A 30 -0.68 16.70 -13.41
C LYS A 30 -0.63 18.12 -12.86
N PHE A 31 -1.37 18.39 -11.78
CA PHE A 31 -1.50 19.72 -11.17
C PHE A 31 -0.67 19.86 -9.89
N ASN A 32 0.15 18.87 -9.56
CA ASN A 32 1.01 18.89 -8.37
C ASN A 32 2.47 18.83 -8.79
N ALA A 33 3.30 19.70 -8.22
CA ALA A 33 4.73 19.70 -8.45
C ALA A 33 5.45 18.52 -7.75
N ASP A 34 4.74 17.78 -6.89
CA ASP A 34 5.23 16.59 -6.18
C ASP A 34 4.66 15.31 -6.79
N ASN A 35 5.47 14.24 -6.79
CA ASN A 35 5.04 12.92 -7.26
C ASN A 35 4.08 12.30 -6.25
N LEU A 36 2.88 11.95 -6.68
CA LEU A 36 1.84 11.40 -5.81
C LEU A 36 1.77 9.87 -5.91
N ARG A 37 1.59 9.19 -4.78
CA ARG A 37 1.34 7.73 -4.71
C ARG A 37 0.06 7.45 -3.94
N ILE A 38 -0.76 6.52 -4.42
CA ILE A 38 -1.89 6.03 -3.62
C ILE A 38 -1.32 5.12 -2.54
N LEU A 39 -1.64 5.39 -1.27
CA LEU A 39 -1.32 4.52 -0.16
C LEU A 39 -2.40 3.46 0.03
N LYS A 40 -3.68 3.85 -0.08
CA LYS A 40 -4.81 2.98 0.23
C LYS A 40 -6.09 3.49 -0.38
N ILE A 41 -6.97 2.57 -0.75
CA ILE A 41 -8.36 2.83 -1.12
C ILE A 41 -9.23 1.90 -0.27
N ILE A 42 -10.29 2.46 0.32
CA ILE A 42 -11.25 1.73 1.15
C ILE A 42 -12.67 2.07 0.69
N GLU A 43 -13.61 1.18 1.01
CA GLU A 43 -15.02 1.49 0.85
C GLU A 43 -15.42 2.64 1.77
N GLY A 44 -16.34 3.46 1.29
CA GLY A 44 -16.79 4.63 2.02
C GLY A 44 -17.45 5.66 1.11
N ASN A 45 -18.09 6.63 1.76
CA ASN A 45 -18.89 7.68 1.15
C ASN A 45 -18.41 9.08 1.62
N ARG A 46 -19.10 10.13 1.17
CA ARG A 46 -18.80 11.52 1.57
C ARG A 46 -18.88 11.75 3.08
N THR A 47 -19.80 11.08 3.77
CA THR A 47 -19.91 11.18 5.23
C THR A 47 -18.67 10.58 5.90
N GLY A 48 -18.20 9.42 5.42
CA GLY A 48 -16.96 8.81 5.91
C GLY A 48 -15.73 9.68 5.68
N GLU A 49 -15.64 10.39 4.55
CA GLU A 49 -14.59 11.38 4.30
C GLU A 49 -14.63 12.51 5.33
N TYR A 50 -15.82 13.06 5.58
CA TYR A 50 -16.03 14.11 6.59
C TYR A 50 -15.61 13.64 7.99
N ASP A 51 -15.96 12.41 8.37
CA ASP A 51 -15.61 11.85 9.67
C ASP A 51 -14.09 11.66 9.81
N LEU A 52 -13.40 11.21 8.76
CA LEU A 52 -11.94 11.14 8.75
C LEU A 52 -11.29 12.53 8.85
N HIS A 53 -11.81 13.51 8.13
CA HIS A 53 -11.32 14.89 8.24
C HIS A 53 -11.52 15.46 9.64
N LYS A 54 -12.64 15.14 10.30
CA LYS A 54 -12.92 15.50 11.68
C LYS A 54 -11.98 14.80 12.66
N ARG A 55 -11.79 13.48 12.50
CA ARG A 55 -10.88 12.66 13.34
C ARG A 55 -9.45 13.18 13.28
N PHE A 56 -8.92 13.40 12.08
CA PHE A 56 -7.53 13.79 11.88
C PHE A 56 -7.28 15.30 11.86
N LYS A 57 -8.29 16.12 12.22
CA LYS A 57 -8.24 17.58 12.13
C LYS A 57 -6.99 18.19 12.80
N LYS A 58 -6.54 17.62 13.92
CA LYS A 58 -5.32 18.05 14.66
C LYS A 58 -4.03 17.90 13.86
N HIS A 59 -4.01 17.03 12.86
CA HIS A 59 -2.83 16.74 12.03
C HIS A 59 -2.89 17.41 10.66
N ARG A 60 -3.92 18.23 10.42
CA ARG A 60 -4.16 18.89 9.14
C ARG A 60 -3.08 19.95 8.91
N HIS A 61 -2.43 19.87 7.76
CA HIS A 61 -1.48 20.89 7.30
C HIS A 61 -2.23 22.00 6.55
N HIS A 62 -2.88 21.67 5.43
CA HIS A 62 -3.73 22.62 4.69
C HIS A 62 -4.77 21.86 3.87
N ASN A 63 -5.96 22.44 3.69
CA ASN A 63 -7.07 21.84 2.94
C ASN A 63 -7.30 20.37 3.37
N GLU A 64 -7.10 19.44 2.44
CA GLU A 64 -7.28 17.99 2.63
C GLU A 64 -5.95 17.26 2.84
N TRP A 65 -4.86 17.98 3.09
CA TRP A 65 -3.50 17.45 3.31
C TRP A 65 -3.13 17.45 4.79
N TYR A 66 -2.51 16.36 5.22
CA TYR A 66 -2.19 16.04 6.61
C TYR A 66 -0.73 15.67 6.75
N TYR A 67 -0.14 15.97 7.92
CA TYR A 67 1.18 15.45 8.27
C TYR A 67 1.11 13.94 8.49
N PRO A 68 2.12 13.18 8.02
CA PRO A 68 2.19 11.74 8.25
C PRO A 68 2.49 11.48 9.73
N ASN A 69 1.45 11.18 10.50
CA ASN A 69 1.57 10.79 11.90
C ASN A 69 1.11 9.34 12.09
N GLN A 70 1.47 8.78 13.24
CA GLN A 70 1.20 7.40 13.57
C GLN A 70 -0.29 7.05 13.51
N GLU A 71 -1.18 7.91 14.01
CA GLU A 71 -2.63 7.66 14.01
C GLU A 71 -3.22 7.49 12.59
N ILE A 72 -2.75 8.28 11.63
CA ILE A 72 -3.18 8.17 10.22
C ILE A 72 -2.57 6.92 9.58
N LEU A 73 -1.30 6.64 9.84
CA LEU A 73 -0.60 5.50 9.26
C LEU A 73 -1.15 4.17 9.78
N ASP A 74 -1.44 4.09 11.08
CA ASP A 74 -2.09 2.94 11.71
C ASP A 74 -3.48 2.74 11.12
N PHE A 75 -4.30 3.79 11.01
CA PHE A 75 -5.60 3.69 10.36
C PHE A 75 -5.52 3.12 8.94
N ILE A 76 -4.56 3.61 8.14
CA ILE A 76 -4.34 3.12 6.77
C ILE A 76 -3.94 1.62 6.76
N ALA A 77 -3.10 1.21 7.71
CA ALA A 77 -2.61 -0.16 7.80
C ALA A 77 -3.68 -1.14 8.31
N GLU A 78 -4.47 -0.72 9.30
CA GLU A 78 -5.47 -1.55 9.99
C GLU A 78 -6.80 -1.66 9.26
N THR A 79 -7.09 -0.74 8.32
CA THR A 79 -8.35 -0.80 7.57
C THR A 79 -8.25 -1.85 6.47
N ASP A 80 -9.15 -2.84 6.49
CA ASP A 80 -9.32 -3.78 5.38
C ASP A 80 -9.65 -3.05 4.08
N SER A 81 -8.94 -3.39 3.00
CA SER A 81 -9.24 -2.88 1.66
C SER A 81 -9.52 -4.03 0.71
N TYR A 82 -10.49 -3.84 -0.18
CA TYR A 82 -10.46 -4.50 -1.48
C TYR A 82 -9.18 -4.05 -2.19
N ILE A 83 -8.26 -4.99 -2.42
CA ILE A 83 -7.13 -4.76 -3.33
C ILE A 83 -7.75 -4.52 -4.70
N LEU A 84 -7.70 -3.28 -5.19
CA LEU A 84 -8.02 -2.97 -6.58
C LEU A 84 -6.96 -3.69 -7.42
N LYS A 85 -7.35 -4.82 -8.02
CA LYS A 85 -6.52 -5.70 -8.86
C LYS A 85 -5.80 -5.01 -10.03
N GLU A 86 -6.09 -3.75 -10.28
CA GLU A 86 -5.70 -3.03 -11.50
C GLU A 86 -4.73 -1.86 -11.28
N ASP A 87 -4.19 -1.64 -10.07
CA ASP A 87 -3.29 -0.49 -9.78
C ASP A 87 -1.82 -0.84 -9.51
N LEU A 88 -1.39 -2.02 -9.95
CA LEU A 88 0.03 -2.38 -9.98
C LEU A 88 0.74 -1.90 -11.26
N GLU A 89 0.40 -0.70 -11.74
CA GLU A 89 1.22 0.02 -12.71
C GLU A 89 2.05 1.11 -11.98
N CYS A 90 3.12 0.65 -11.34
CA CYS A 90 4.25 1.50 -10.96
C CYS A 90 5.28 1.46 -12.10
N ASP A 91 5.94 2.60 -12.35
CA ASP A 91 6.82 2.92 -13.50
C ASP A 91 8.12 2.08 -13.63
N LEU A 92 8.14 0.83 -13.18
CA LEU A 92 9.26 -0.11 -13.30
C LEU A 92 8.75 -1.45 -13.84
N LYS A 93 8.48 -1.49 -15.15
CA LYS A 93 7.92 -2.66 -15.86
C LYS A 93 8.79 -3.93 -15.79
N GLU A 94 10.04 -3.85 -15.30
CA GLU A 94 10.99 -4.97 -15.29
C GLU A 94 11.11 -5.71 -13.94
N ASP A 95 10.84 -5.06 -12.80
CA ASP A 95 10.97 -5.68 -11.47
C ASP A 95 9.65 -6.22 -10.90
N TYR A 96 8.51 -5.67 -11.33
CA TYR A 96 7.20 -6.04 -10.77
C TYR A 96 6.79 -7.49 -11.03
N LYS A 97 7.12 -8.06 -12.20
CA LYS A 97 6.81 -9.47 -12.53
C LYS A 97 7.44 -10.47 -11.56
N LYS A 98 8.40 -10.05 -10.73
CA LYS A 98 9.10 -10.89 -9.75
C LYS A 98 8.46 -10.92 -8.36
N HIS A 99 7.45 -10.09 -8.07
CA HIS A 99 7.31 -9.55 -6.71
C HIS A 99 6.00 -9.78 -5.94
N ILE A 100 5.11 -10.72 -6.31
CA ILE A 100 3.95 -11.03 -5.46
C ILE A 100 3.66 -12.53 -5.48
N ILE A 101 3.87 -13.20 -4.35
CA ILE A 101 3.43 -14.58 -4.13
C ILE A 101 2.47 -14.59 -2.94
N ASN A 102 1.29 -15.19 -3.13
CA ASN A 102 0.35 -15.47 -2.05
C ASN A 102 0.72 -16.83 -1.43
N HIS A 103 0.84 -16.87 -0.10
CA HIS A 103 1.29 -18.04 0.64
C HIS A 103 0.14 -19.07 0.78
N LYS A 104 0.06 -20.03 -0.14
CA LYS A 104 -0.81 -21.21 0.03
C LYS A 104 -0.03 -22.52 0.17
N GLU A 105 1.25 -22.54 -0.19
CA GLU A 105 2.09 -23.73 -0.14
C GLU A 105 3.44 -23.39 0.50
N GLN A 106 3.82 -24.14 1.56
CA GLN A 106 5.15 -24.08 2.17
C GLN A 106 5.99 -25.26 1.68
N PRO A 107 7.29 -25.08 1.33
CA PRO A 107 8.05 -23.83 1.29
C PRO A 107 7.99 -23.09 -0.07
N ILE A 108 8.09 -21.75 -0.05
CA ILE A 108 8.18 -20.92 -1.27
C ILE A 108 9.46 -21.30 -2.04
N LYS A 109 9.30 -21.70 -3.31
CA LYS A 109 10.42 -22.07 -4.18
C LYS A 109 10.82 -20.92 -5.10
N CYS A 110 12.12 -20.77 -5.32
CA CYS A 110 12.67 -19.86 -6.32
C CYS A 110 12.16 -20.25 -7.72
N PRO A 111 11.57 -19.32 -8.51
CA PRO A 111 11.10 -19.66 -9.86
C PRO A 111 12.24 -20.06 -10.80
N SER A 112 13.44 -19.54 -10.57
CA SER A 112 14.63 -19.84 -11.38
C SER A 112 15.31 -21.15 -10.95
N CYS A 113 15.57 -21.30 -9.65
CA CYS A 113 16.39 -22.41 -9.14
C CYS A 113 15.59 -23.57 -8.56
N GLN A 114 14.28 -23.41 -8.37
CA GLN A 114 13.35 -24.39 -7.77
C GLN A 114 13.72 -24.84 -6.34
N ILE A 115 14.69 -24.16 -5.70
CA ILE A 115 15.07 -24.38 -4.30
C ILE A 115 14.27 -23.47 -3.35
N PRO A 116 14.13 -23.85 -2.06
CA PRO A 116 13.49 -23.01 -1.07
C PRO A 116 14.17 -21.65 -0.92
N LEU A 117 13.37 -20.59 -0.82
CA LEU A 117 13.86 -19.26 -0.49
C LEU A 117 14.06 -19.11 1.03
N GLN A 118 15.00 -18.26 1.44
CA GLN A 118 15.33 -17.97 2.84
C GLN A 118 14.77 -16.62 3.25
N LEU A 119 14.13 -16.55 4.42
CA LEU A 119 13.62 -15.30 4.97
C LEU A 119 14.80 -14.39 5.35
N ILE A 120 14.84 -13.19 4.78
CA ILE A 120 15.88 -12.19 5.05
C ILE A 120 15.35 -10.99 5.85
N SER A 121 14.04 -10.75 5.81
CA SER A 121 13.39 -9.72 6.63
C SER A 121 11.94 -10.07 6.85
N ASN A 122 11.47 -9.91 8.09
CA ASN A 122 10.07 -10.05 8.47
C ASN A 122 9.54 -8.69 8.91
N GLU A 123 8.52 -8.21 8.23
CA GLU A 123 7.77 -7.03 8.61
C GLU A 123 6.31 -7.42 8.90
N ARG A 124 5.61 -6.57 9.66
CA ARG A 124 4.26 -6.84 10.21
C ARG A 124 3.22 -7.39 9.21
N TYR A 125 3.38 -7.11 7.90
CA TYR A 125 2.44 -7.52 6.86
C TYR A 125 3.10 -8.06 5.59
N LYS A 126 4.43 -8.23 5.61
CA LYS A 126 5.19 -8.73 4.45
C LYS A 126 6.52 -9.34 4.90
N ASP A 127 6.91 -10.39 4.21
CA ASP A 127 8.18 -11.06 4.38
C ASP A 127 9.01 -10.93 3.10
N TRP A 128 10.31 -10.72 3.27
CA TRP A 128 11.29 -10.73 2.20
C TRP A 128 12.04 -12.05 2.23
N TYR A 129 12.09 -12.72 1.09
CA TYR A 129 12.87 -13.92 0.91
C TYR A 129 13.91 -13.77 -0.18
N GLU A 130 15.04 -14.43 -0.01
CA GLU A 130 16.15 -14.48 -0.95
C GLU A 130 16.48 -15.93 -1.31
N CYS A 131 16.83 -16.16 -2.57
CA CYS A 131 17.34 -17.43 -3.03
C CYS A 131 18.84 -17.52 -2.71
N PRO A 132 19.29 -18.47 -1.87
CA PRO A 132 20.70 -18.56 -1.49
C PRO A 132 21.62 -18.98 -2.65
N LYS A 133 21.05 -19.40 -3.79
CA LYS A 133 21.81 -19.87 -4.97
C LYS A 133 21.98 -18.79 -6.05
N CYS A 134 20.99 -17.92 -6.22
CA CYS A 134 20.98 -16.97 -7.34
C CYS A 134 20.59 -15.54 -6.93
N GLU A 135 20.54 -15.27 -5.61
CA GLU A 135 20.25 -13.95 -5.05
C GLU A 135 18.88 -13.39 -5.51
N TYR A 136 17.98 -14.27 -5.94
CA TYR A 136 16.62 -13.90 -6.35
C TYR A 136 15.81 -13.50 -5.13
N ILE A 137 15.32 -12.27 -5.11
CA ILE A 137 14.54 -11.72 -4.00
C ILE A 137 13.05 -11.68 -4.37
N VAL A 138 12.20 -12.11 -3.43
CA VAL A 138 10.74 -11.97 -3.51
C VAL A 138 10.18 -11.36 -2.23
N CYS A 139 9.13 -10.57 -2.38
CA CYS A 139 8.29 -10.14 -1.27
C CYS A 139 6.99 -10.94 -1.28
N VAL A 140 6.61 -11.40 -0.10
CA VAL A 140 5.40 -12.18 0.14
C VAL A 140 4.56 -11.37 1.12
N TYR A 141 3.31 -11.11 0.77
CA TYR A 141 2.37 -10.45 1.68
C TYR A 141 1.60 -11.51 2.45
N HIS A 142 1.48 -11.32 3.76
CA HIS A 142 0.60 -12.16 4.57
C HIS A 142 -0.84 -11.72 4.35
N SER A 143 -1.74 -12.68 4.16
CA SER A 143 -3.16 -12.34 4.13
C SER A 143 -3.59 -11.99 5.55
N PHE A 144 -4.44 -10.97 5.73
CA PHE A 144 -4.88 -10.52 7.06
C PHE A 144 -5.59 -11.62 7.88
N ARG A 145 -5.96 -12.74 7.25
CA ARG A 145 -6.54 -13.92 7.90
C ARG A 145 -5.53 -14.76 8.68
N ASP A 146 -4.23 -14.66 8.40
CA ASP A 146 -3.21 -15.55 8.98
C ASP A 146 -2.76 -15.11 10.40
N PHE A 147 -3.23 -13.97 10.90
CA PHE A 147 -2.86 -13.42 12.22
C PHE A 147 -4.05 -13.25 13.19
N VAL A 148 -5.24 -13.74 12.83
CA VAL A 148 -6.42 -13.77 13.72
C VAL A 148 -6.66 -15.18 14.21
N ASP A 149 -5.71 -15.71 14.96
CA ASP A 149 -5.92 -16.82 15.89
C ASP A 149 -4.72 -16.81 16.84
N HIS A 150 -4.88 -16.20 18.01
CA HIS A 150 -4.29 -16.53 19.33
C HIS A 150 -5.06 -15.73 20.39
#